data_AF-A0A1G5RFX0-F1
#
_entry.id   AF-A0A1G5RFX0-F1
#
_cell.length_a   1.000
_cell.length_b   1.000
_cell.length_c   1.000
_cell.angle_alpha   90.00
_cell.angle_beta   90.00
_cell.angle_gamma   90.00
#
_symmetry.space_group_name_H-M   'P 1'
#
loop_
_entity.id
_entity.type
_entity.pdbx_description
1 polymer ?
#
loop_
_entity_poly.entity_id
_entity_poly.type
_entity_poly.pdbx_seq_one_letter_code
_entity_poly.pdbx_strand_id
1 'polypeptide(L)'
;MAILAPFEDYVAKFEEATERLLALTPTVESVDDLLTEEDEAEFVQAFRELIRVKNVLDCFTEFDFSALPMDEQTFADFRSKYLDLYDKVRSEKAKEKVSILDDLDFEVELISRDKINVSYIINLLREMQGKRPEDQAKTRKTIMDVLDTEAQLRSKKELIERFISEHFANLPASADVGEEFDNYWEAQRIQAIKALSQDEGLEASGLDKLLEQYQFTGKTPIRDDVIGILEKRPSLRERRSVADRVIEKIQIFVETFIEGVD
;
A
#
# COMPACT_ATOMS: atom_id res chain seq x y z
N MET A 1 -11.38 -1.67 21.30
CA MET A 1 -10.98 -0.40 20.69
C MET A 1 -9.59 -0.09 21.26
N ALA A 2 -8.53 -0.34 20.50
CA ALA A 2 -7.20 0.10 20.91
C ALA A 2 -7.15 1.61 20.64
N ILE A 3 -7.01 2.41 21.68
CA ILE A 3 -6.81 3.85 21.55
C ILE A 3 -5.32 4.02 21.21
N LEU A 4 -5.01 4.51 20.02
CA LEU A 4 -3.65 4.88 19.66
C LEU A 4 -3.19 6.01 20.59
N ALA A 5 -1.93 5.94 21.04
CA ALA A 5 -1.32 7.04 21.77
C ALA A 5 -1.25 8.32 20.89
N PRO A 6 -1.11 9.51 21.48
CA PRO A 6 -0.89 10.76 20.74
C PRO A 6 0.29 10.68 19.74
N PHE A 7 0.22 11.48 18.68
CA PHE A 7 1.28 11.60 17.65
C PHE A 7 2.67 11.84 18.25
N GLU A 8 2.78 12.79 19.18
CA GLU A 8 4.01 13.15 19.88
C GLU A 8 4.68 11.97 20.61
N ASP A 9 3.88 11.04 21.14
CA ASP A 9 4.43 9.84 21.81
C ASP A 9 5.12 8.90 20.81
N TYR A 10 4.70 8.90 19.54
CA TYR A 10 5.33 8.12 18.49
C TYR A 10 6.52 8.84 17.86
N VAL A 11 6.52 10.17 17.80
CA VAL A 11 7.71 10.96 17.44
C VAL A 11 8.83 10.69 18.45
N ALA A 12 8.54 10.77 19.75
CA ALA A 12 9.52 10.48 20.80
C ALA A 12 10.05 9.03 20.73
N LYS A 13 9.20 8.06 20.40
CA LYS A 13 9.64 6.66 20.16
C LYS A 13 10.52 6.52 18.93
N PHE A 14 10.24 7.29 17.88
CA PHE A 14 11.06 7.29 16.67
C PHE A 14 12.43 7.91 16.96
N GLU A 15 12.48 8.97 17.76
CA GLU A 15 13.73 9.56 18.26
C GLU A 15 14.57 8.53 19.04
N GLU A 16 13.95 7.85 20.01
CA GLU A 16 14.63 6.84 20.82
C GLU A 16 15.17 5.66 19.97
N ALA A 17 14.37 5.21 18.99
CA ALA A 17 14.78 4.16 18.05
C ALA A 17 15.91 4.64 17.11
N THR A 18 15.88 5.91 16.69
CA THR A 18 16.93 6.52 15.88
C THR A 18 18.24 6.59 16.66
N GLU A 19 18.21 7.01 17.93
CA GLU A 19 19.39 7.05 18.79
C GLU A 19 20.02 5.65 18.97
N ARG A 20 19.19 4.62 19.17
CA ARG A 20 19.65 3.22 19.23
C ARG A 20 20.33 2.77 17.95
N LEU A 21 19.70 3.03 16.80
CA LEU A 21 20.27 2.66 15.50
C LEU A 21 21.62 3.36 15.27
N LEU A 22 21.69 4.67 15.51
CA LEU A 22 22.90 5.46 15.29
C LEU A 22 24.01 5.17 16.31
N ALA A 23 23.69 4.61 17.48
CA ALA A 23 24.69 4.12 18.42
C ALA A 23 25.42 2.87 17.89
N LEU A 24 24.72 2.02 17.13
CA LEU A 24 25.29 0.83 16.48
C LEU A 24 25.99 1.20 15.18
N THR A 25 25.32 2.00 14.35
CA THR A 25 25.78 2.40 13.02
C THR A 25 25.67 3.93 12.89
N PRO A 26 26.72 4.68 13.28
CA PRO A 26 26.69 6.15 13.30
C PRO A 26 26.40 6.81 11.94
N THR A 27 26.65 6.07 10.86
CA THR A 27 26.31 6.45 9.49
C THR A 27 25.74 5.25 8.74
N VAL A 28 25.05 5.50 7.62
CA VAL A 28 24.59 4.44 6.72
C VAL A 28 25.75 3.56 6.24
N GLU A 29 26.91 4.18 5.96
CA GLU A 29 28.12 3.49 5.50
C GLU A 29 28.67 2.55 6.58
N SER A 30 28.51 2.90 7.86
CA SER A 30 28.93 2.06 8.98
C SER A 30 28.21 0.71 9.07
N VAL A 31 27.09 0.53 8.35
CA VAL A 31 26.43 -0.78 8.25
C VAL A 31 27.30 -1.78 7.46
N ASP A 32 28.08 -1.31 6.48
CA ASP A 32 29.00 -2.16 5.73
C ASP A 32 30.22 -2.60 6.56
N ASP A 33 30.49 -1.91 7.67
CA ASP A 33 31.62 -2.17 8.57
C ASP A 33 31.28 -3.17 9.69
N LEU A 34 30.04 -3.68 9.76
CA LEU A 34 29.63 -4.69 10.75
C LEU A 34 30.44 -5.99 10.55
N LEU A 35 31.09 -6.45 11.62
CA LEU A 35 32.11 -7.50 11.54
C LEU A 35 31.56 -8.90 11.82
N THR A 36 30.53 -8.99 12.66
CA THR A 36 29.97 -10.25 13.13
C THR A 36 28.49 -10.38 12.78
N GLU A 37 27.99 -11.62 12.70
CA GLU A 37 26.55 -11.87 12.54
C GLU A 37 25.73 -11.36 13.73
N GLU A 38 26.34 -11.23 14.92
CA GLU A 38 25.71 -10.62 16.08
C GLU A 38 25.50 -9.12 15.86
N ASP A 39 26.51 -8.40 15.34
CA ASP A 39 26.40 -6.98 15.00
C ASP A 39 25.34 -6.74 13.90
N GLU A 40 25.30 -7.62 12.89
CA GLU A 40 24.26 -7.59 11.84
C GLU A 40 22.87 -7.84 12.44
N ALA A 41 22.73 -8.78 13.37
CA ALA A 41 21.46 -9.06 14.05
C ALA A 41 20.97 -7.87 14.90
N GLU A 42 21.87 -7.20 15.61
CA GLU A 42 21.55 -6.00 16.40
C GLU A 42 21.08 -4.84 15.51
N PHE A 43 21.76 -4.60 14.39
CA PHE A 43 21.31 -3.61 13.40
C PHE A 43 19.91 -3.93 12.86
N VAL A 44 19.67 -5.19 12.46
CA VAL A 44 18.37 -5.61 11.93
C VAL A 44 17.26 -5.43 12.97
N GLN A 45 17.51 -5.76 14.24
CA GLN A 45 16.55 -5.52 15.32
C GLN A 45 16.27 -4.03 15.53
N ALA A 46 17.32 -3.20 15.60
CA ALA A 46 17.17 -1.76 15.78
C ALA A 46 16.39 -1.11 14.63
N PHE A 47 16.68 -1.49 13.38
CA PHE A 47 15.98 -0.94 12.22
C PHE A 47 14.52 -1.42 12.13
N ARG A 48 14.20 -2.66 12.55
CA ARG A 48 12.81 -3.15 12.65
C ARG A 48 11.98 -2.30 13.61
N GLU A 49 12.53 -1.95 14.77
CA GLU A 49 11.84 -1.06 15.70
C GLU A 49 11.54 0.29 15.05
N LEU A 50 12.50 0.84 14.31
CA LEU A 50 12.34 2.11 13.60
C LEU A 50 11.23 2.02 12.53
N ILE A 51 11.22 0.97 11.71
CA ILE A 51 10.17 0.73 10.69
C ILE A 51 8.78 0.62 11.35
N ARG A 52 8.66 -0.10 12.47
CA ARG A 52 7.37 -0.26 13.16
C ARG A 52 6.82 1.08 13.63
N VAL A 53 7.67 1.92 14.23
CA VAL A 53 7.23 3.25 14.68
C VAL A 53 6.87 4.13 13.48
N LYS A 54 7.67 4.10 12.40
CA LYS A 54 7.40 4.80 11.14
C LYS A 54 6.03 4.41 10.57
N ASN A 55 5.73 3.12 10.46
CA ASN A 55 4.45 2.64 9.91
C ASN A 55 3.24 3.08 10.76
N VAL A 56 3.42 3.28 12.07
CA VAL A 56 2.38 3.85 12.93
C VAL A 56 2.26 5.37 12.71
N LEU A 57 3.38 6.08 12.55
CA LEU A 57 3.40 7.50 12.21
C LEU A 57 2.70 7.79 10.86
N ASP A 58 2.86 6.91 9.87
CA ASP A 58 2.17 7.02 8.56
C ASP A 58 0.63 7.05 8.67
N CYS A 59 0.06 6.53 9.76
CA CYS A 59 -1.38 6.55 9.99
C CYS A 59 -1.90 7.92 10.48
N PHE A 60 -1.01 8.86 10.81
CA PHE A 60 -1.37 10.20 11.27
C PHE A 60 -1.37 11.18 10.10
N THR A 61 -2.47 11.90 9.91
CA THR A 61 -2.62 12.90 8.83
C THR A 61 -1.66 14.07 8.92
N GLU A 62 -1.11 14.33 10.11
CA GLU A 62 -0.17 15.42 10.39
C GLU A 62 1.30 14.98 10.25
N PHE A 63 1.56 13.71 9.94
CA PHE A 63 2.92 13.19 9.84
C PHE A 63 3.66 13.74 8.61
N ASP A 64 4.87 14.24 8.87
CA ASP A 64 5.84 14.67 7.88
C ASP A 64 7.25 14.37 8.43
N PHE A 65 8.18 13.96 7.56
CA PHE A 65 9.55 13.63 7.97
C PHE A 65 10.31 14.81 8.60
N SER A 66 9.89 16.06 8.36
CA SER A 66 10.46 17.24 9.02
C SER A 66 10.24 17.26 10.54
N ALA A 67 9.31 16.45 11.07
CA ALA A 67 9.09 16.28 12.50
C ALA A 67 10.04 15.25 13.15
N LEU A 68 10.90 14.57 12.37
CA LEU A 68 11.77 13.48 12.85
C LEU A 68 13.25 13.90 12.89
N PRO A 69 14.09 13.26 13.72
CA PRO A 69 15.53 13.49 13.76
C PRO A 69 16.30 12.85 12.59
N MET A 70 15.63 12.02 11.79
CA MET A 70 16.17 11.36 10.60
C MET A 70 15.32 11.78 9.40
N ASP A 71 15.97 12.31 8.37
CA ASP A 71 15.30 12.65 7.12
C ASP A 71 14.92 11.40 6.30
N GLU A 72 13.98 11.59 5.37
CA GLU A 72 13.44 10.52 4.54
C GLU A 72 14.51 9.79 3.70
N GLN A 73 15.51 10.53 3.19
CA GLN A 73 16.58 9.95 2.37
C GLN A 73 17.46 9.05 3.23
N THR A 74 17.90 9.53 4.41
CA THR A 74 18.70 8.75 5.35
C THR A 74 17.95 7.49 5.80
N PHE A 75 16.64 7.58 6.07
CA PHE A 75 15.81 6.42 6.38
C PHE A 75 15.76 5.41 5.23
N ALA A 76 15.58 5.87 3.99
CA ALA A 76 15.57 5.04 2.79
C ALA A 76 16.93 4.37 2.52
N ASP A 77 18.03 5.05 2.85
CA ASP A 77 19.38 4.52 2.69
C ASP A 77 19.66 3.39 3.70
N PHE A 78 19.28 3.56 4.97
CA PHE A 78 19.33 2.47 5.96
C PHE A 78 18.39 1.30 5.58
N ARG A 79 17.21 1.60 5.02
CA ARG A 79 16.29 0.58 4.49
C ARG A 79 16.94 -0.26 3.40
N SER A 80 17.74 0.36 2.54
CA SER A 80 18.47 -0.35 1.49
C SER A 80 19.51 -1.31 2.08
N LYS A 81 20.29 -0.86 3.07
CA LYS A 81 21.24 -1.71 3.80
C LYS A 81 20.58 -2.90 4.50
N TYR A 82 19.42 -2.66 5.10
CA TYR A 82 18.61 -3.71 5.71
C TYR A 82 18.17 -4.80 4.71
N LEU A 83 17.70 -4.38 3.53
CA LEU A 83 17.31 -5.32 2.48
C LEU A 83 18.50 -6.08 1.89
N ASP A 84 19.67 -5.44 1.79
CA ASP A 84 20.90 -6.11 1.37
C ASP A 84 21.29 -7.24 2.34
N LEU A 85 21.16 -7.01 3.66
CA LEU A 85 21.39 -8.04 4.68
C LEU A 85 20.36 -9.19 4.57
N TYR A 86 19.08 -8.89 4.33
CA TYR A 86 18.07 -9.91 4.08
C TYR A 86 18.42 -10.80 2.88
N ASP A 87 18.82 -10.19 1.76
CA ASP A 87 19.19 -10.93 0.55
C ASP A 87 20.48 -11.74 0.75
N LYS A 88 21.46 -11.21 1.50
CA LYS A 88 22.66 -11.95 1.92
C LYS A 88 22.28 -13.22 2.67
N VAL A 89 21.49 -13.12 3.74
CA VAL A 89 21.08 -14.25 4.59
C VAL A 89 20.31 -15.29 3.79
N ARG A 90 19.35 -14.85 2.96
CA ARG A 90 18.57 -15.76 2.09
C ARG A 90 19.47 -16.53 1.13
N SER A 91 20.52 -15.89 0.58
CA SER A 91 21.47 -16.52 -0.32
C SER A 91 22.41 -17.53 0.37
N GLU A 92 22.70 -17.32 1.66
CA GLU A 92 23.55 -18.21 2.47
C GLU A 92 22.77 -19.41 3.01
N LYS A 93 21.49 -19.22 3.37
CA LYS A 93 20.56 -20.31 3.73
C LYS A 93 20.41 -21.34 2.59
N ALA A 94 20.41 -20.87 1.35
CA ALA A 94 20.39 -21.74 0.16
C ALA A 94 21.67 -22.60 0.02
N LYS A 95 22.74 -22.28 0.75
CA LYS A 95 24.03 -23.00 0.74
C LYS A 95 24.23 -23.89 1.98
N GLU A 96 23.19 -24.15 2.77
CA GLU A 96 23.21 -25.00 3.98
C GLU A 96 24.27 -24.61 5.03
N LYS A 97 24.59 -23.32 5.15
CA LYS A 97 25.39 -22.81 6.27
C LYS A 97 24.47 -22.54 7.47
N VAL A 98 24.95 -22.80 8.67
CA VAL A 98 24.27 -22.41 9.92
C VAL A 98 24.66 -20.97 10.24
N SER A 99 23.71 -20.04 10.19
CA SER A 99 23.90 -18.62 10.49
C SER A 99 23.01 -18.21 11.68
N ILE A 100 23.51 -17.31 12.54
CA ILE A 100 22.72 -16.70 13.63
C ILE A 100 21.52 -15.92 13.04
N LEU A 101 21.68 -15.39 11.83
CA LEU A 101 20.67 -14.60 11.14
C LEU A 101 19.52 -15.45 10.57
N ASP A 102 19.66 -16.78 10.51
CA ASP A 102 18.62 -17.68 10.00
C ASP A 102 17.37 -17.74 10.89
N ASP A 103 17.53 -17.48 12.18
CA ASP A 103 16.48 -17.47 13.21
C ASP A 103 15.84 -16.07 13.37
N LEU A 104 16.39 -15.06 12.69
CA LEU A 104 15.94 -13.70 12.79
C LEU A 104 14.81 -13.44 11.78
N ASP A 105 13.64 -13.04 12.29
CA ASP A 105 12.51 -12.61 11.45
C ASP A 105 12.76 -11.20 10.91
N PHE A 106 13.01 -11.06 9.62
CA PHE A 106 13.25 -9.74 9.02
C PHE A 106 11.97 -8.90 8.83
N GLU A 107 10.77 -9.41 9.11
CA GLU A 107 9.50 -8.66 8.96
C GLU A 107 9.47 -7.82 7.67
N VAL A 108 9.92 -8.40 6.55
CA VAL A 108 10.05 -7.67 5.28
C VAL A 108 8.70 -7.16 4.78
N GLU A 109 7.58 -7.71 5.26
CA GLU A 109 6.25 -7.15 5.03
C GLU A 109 6.03 -5.74 5.63
N LEU A 110 6.79 -5.36 6.68
CA LEU A 110 6.75 -4.03 7.26
C LEU A 110 7.50 -3.01 6.41
N ILE A 111 8.46 -3.48 5.61
CA ILE A 111 9.15 -2.66 4.62
C ILE A 111 8.20 -2.49 3.45
N SER A 112 7.41 -1.44 3.53
CA SER A 112 6.76 -0.88 2.35
C SER A 112 7.88 -0.45 1.40
N ARG A 113 8.22 -1.32 0.42
CA ARG A 113 8.94 -0.91 -0.79
C ARG A 113 8.17 0.28 -1.32
N ASP A 114 8.82 1.44 -1.52
CA ASP A 114 8.19 2.69 -1.97
C ASP A 114 7.00 2.38 -2.86
N LYS A 115 5.80 2.36 -2.25
CA LYS A 115 4.64 1.85 -2.94
C LYS A 115 4.31 2.98 -3.90
N ILE A 116 4.65 2.78 -5.16
CA ILE A 116 4.02 3.53 -6.22
C ILE A 116 2.53 3.18 -6.12
N ASN A 117 1.80 4.07 -5.50
CA ASN A 117 0.38 4.02 -5.19
C ASN A 117 -0.35 5.04 -6.05
N VAL A 118 -1.66 5.20 -5.81
CA VAL A 118 -2.48 6.14 -6.58
C VAL A 118 -1.99 7.59 -6.41
N SER A 119 -1.49 7.97 -5.23
CA SER A 119 -0.99 9.32 -4.96
C SER A 119 0.25 9.68 -5.81
N TYR A 120 1.15 8.73 -6.10
CA TYR A 120 2.22 8.94 -7.08
C TYR A 120 1.68 9.20 -8.50
N ILE A 121 0.66 8.44 -8.92
CA ILE A 121 0.02 8.64 -10.23
C ILE A 121 -0.64 10.02 -10.31
N ILE A 122 -1.33 10.47 -9.25
CA ILE A 122 -1.93 11.81 -9.17
C ILE A 122 -0.85 12.90 -9.34
N ASN A 123 0.32 12.74 -8.72
CA ASN A 123 1.43 13.68 -8.88
C ASN A 123 1.95 13.74 -10.32
N LEU A 124 2.11 12.59 -10.99
CA LEU A 124 2.46 12.56 -12.42
C LEU A 124 1.39 13.23 -13.29
N LEU A 125 0.11 13.08 -12.95
CA LEU A 125 -0.99 13.75 -13.65
C LEU A 125 -0.98 15.27 -13.45
N ARG A 126 -0.73 15.75 -12.22
CA ARG A 126 -0.53 17.17 -11.92
C ARG A 126 0.63 17.75 -12.71
N GLU A 127 1.77 17.04 -12.75
CA GLU A 127 2.90 17.44 -13.57
C GLU A 127 2.59 17.46 -15.07
N MET A 128 1.74 16.55 -15.55
CA MET A 128 1.32 16.49 -16.95
C MET A 128 0.44 17.69 -17.33
N GLN A 129 -0.31 18.26 -16.38
CA GLN A 129 -1.17 19.41 -16.60
C GLN A 129 -0.34 20.64 -16.99
N GLY A 130 -0.72 21.33 -18.06
CA GLY A 130 -0.02 22.54 -18.53
C GLY A 130 1.31 22.30 -19.28
N LYS A 131 1.82 21.06 -19.36
CA LYS A 131 2.96 20.71 -20.24
C LYS A 131 2.58 20.78 -21.72
N ARG A 132 3.59 20.95 -22.58
CA ARG A 132 3.42 20.87 -24.05
C ARG A 132 3.04 19.44 -24.46
N PRO A 133 2.36 19.23 -25.61
CA PRO A 133 1.90 17.90 -26.03
C PRO A 133 3.00 16.81 -26.05
N GLU A 134 4.21 17.15 -26.48
CA GLU A 134 5.33 16.19 -26.48
C GLU A 134 5.75 15.76 -25.07
N ASP A 135 5.75 16.67 -24.11
CA ASP A 135 6.13 16.40 -22.73
C ASP A 135 4.98 15.72 -21.96
N GLN A 136 3.73 16.00 -22.33
CA GLN A 136 2.57 15.24 -21.89
C GLN A 136 2.64 13.79 -22.36
N ALA A 137 2.99 13.54 -23.63
CA ALA A 137 3.12 12.19 -24.17
C ALA A 137 4.19 11.37 -23.42
N LYS A 138 5.32 11.99 -23.04
CA LYS A 138 6.34 11.34 -22.20
C LYS A 138 5.80 11.00 -20.81
N THR A 139 5.16 11.96 -20.15
CA THR A 139 4.61 11.75 -18.80
C THR A 139 3.53 10.66 -18.81
N ARG A 140 2.65 10.67 -19.82
CA ARG A 140 1.65 9.61 -20.06
C ARG A 140 2.32 8.25 -20.21
N LYS A 141 3.39 8.15 -21.00
CA LYS A 141 4.14 6.90 -21.16
C LYS A 141 4.70 6.42 -19.82
N THR A 142 5.31 7.29 -19.02
CA THR A 142 5.80 6.95 -17.68
C THR A 142 4.68 6.39 -16.81
N ILE A 143 3.51 7.02 -16.81
CA ILE A 143 2.34 6.51 -16.07
C ILE A 143 1.98 5.10 -16.56
N MET A 144 1.90 4.87 -17.87
CA MET A 144 1.56 3.54 -18.41
C MET A 144 2.60 2.48 -18.02
N ASP A 145 3.89 2.80 -18.13
CA ASP A 145 4.99 1.90 -17.79
C ASP A 145 4.89 1.49 -16.29
N VAL A 146 4.59 2.46 -15.42
CA VAL A 146 4.37 2.23 -13.97
C VAL A 146 3.15 1.35 -13.71
N LEU A 147 2.02 1.59 -14.39
CA LEU A 147 0.81 0.76 -14.25
C LEU A 147 1.05 -0.71 -14.68
N ASP A 148 2.00 -0.94 -15.60
CA ASP A 148 2.34 -2.27 -16.07
C ASP A 148 3.31 -3.02 -15.14
N THR A 149 4.29 -2.31 -14.57
CA THR A 149 5.32 -2.89 -13.71
C THR A 149 4.83 -3.12 -12.28
N GLU A 150 3.99 -2.22 -11.76
CA GLU A 150 3.58 -2.24 -10.35
C GLU A 150 2.35 -3.12 -10.12
N ALA A 151 2.56 -4.24 -9.41
CA ALA A 151 1.52 -5.24 -9.17
C ALA A 151 0.26 -4.66 -8.47
N GLN A 152 0.45 -3.69 -7.57
CA GLN A 152 -0.63 -3.04 -6.81
C GLN A 152 -1.47 -2.04 -7.65
N LEU A 153 -0.91 -1.53 -8.75
CA LEU A 153 -1.59 -0.62 -9.66
C LEU A 153 -2.21 -1.34 -10.86
N ARG A 154 -1.82 -2.59 -11.13
CA ARG A 154 -2.36 -3.38 -12.24
C ARG A 154 -3.88 -3.55 -12.17
N SER A 155 -4.44 -3.75 -10.97
CA SER A 155 -5.89 -3.83 -10.75
C SER A 155 -6.61 -2.52 -11.06
N LYS A 156 -5.89 -1.39 -10.99
CA LYS A 156 -6.38 -0.02 -11.17
C LYS A 156 -6.15 0.54 -12.58
N LYS A 157 -5.35 -0.17 -13.38
CA LYS A 157 -4.85 0.29 -14.67
C LYS A 157 -5.97 0.79 -15.59
N GLU A 158 -7.00 -0.03 -15.79
CA GLU A 158 -8.10 0.32 -16.69
C GLU A 158 -8.81 1.62 -16.26
N LEU A 159 -9.03 1.78 -14.96
CA LEU A 159 -9.70 2.95 -14.39
C LEU A 159 -8.85 4.23 -14.58
N ILE A 160 -7.55 4.13 -14.35
CA ILE A 160 -6.59 5.23 -14.54
C ILE A 160 -6.45 5.58 -16.03
N GLU A 161 -6.37 4.58 -16.91
CA GLU A 161 -6.32 4.81 -18.36
C GLU A 161 -7.57 5.55 -18.85
N ARG A 162 -8.75 5.13 -18.40
CA ARG A 162 -10.02 5.78 -18.71
C ARG A 162 -10.08 7.20 -18.17
N PHE A 163 -9.65 7.44 -16.93
CA PHE A 163 -9.53 8.80 -16.39
C PHE A 163 -8.68 9.68 -17.33
N ILE A 164 -7.50 9.20 -17.74
CA ILE A 164 -6.59 9.96 -18.59
C ILE A 164 -7.21 10.27 -19.96
N SER A 165 -7.88 9.30 -20.58
CA SER A 165 -8.44 9.48 -21.92
C SER A 165 -9.77 10.26 -21.95
N GLU A 166 -10.64 10.05 -20.97
CA GLU A 166 -12.02 10.54 -20.99
C GLU A 166 -12.20 11.82 -20.16
N HIS A 167 -11.52 11.90 -19.00
CA HIS A 167 -11.68 13.01 -18.06
C HIS A 167 -10.54 14.01 -18.14
N PHE A 168 -9.30 13.56 -17.92
CA PHE A 168 -8.12 14.43 -17.86
C PHE A 168 -7.93 15.27 -19.14
N ALA A 169 -8.16 14.68 -20.31
CA ALA A 169 -8.03 15.35 -21.60
C ALA A 169 -8.96 16.58 -21.75
N ASN A 170 -10.04 16.65 -20.98
CA ASN A 170 -11.04 17.70 -21.01
C ASN A 170 -10.94 18.67 -19.82
N LEU A 171 -9.99 18.46 -18.89
CA LEU A 171 -9.84 19.31 -17.71
C LEU A 171 -9.32 20.71 -18.10
N PRO A 172 -9.86 21.78 -17.50
CA PRO A 172 -9.28 23.10 -17.65
C PRO A 172 -7.89 23.15 -16.99
N ALA A 173 -7.02 24.02 -17.51
CA ALA A 173 -5.65 24.16 -16.99
C ALA A 173 -5.58 24.64 -15.53
N SER A 174 -6.69 25.17 -14.99
CA SER A 174 -6.83 25.62 -13.60
C SER A 174 -7.51 24.60 -12.68
N ALA A 175 -7.91 23.43 -13.19
CA ALA A 175 -8.53 22.40 -12.36
C ALA A 175 -7.52 21.81 -11.38
N ASP A 176 -7.97 21.47 -10.17
CA ASP A 176 -7.20 20.61 -9.28
C ASP A 176 -7.32 19.16 -9.75
N VAL A 177 -6.25 18.65 -10.33
CA VAL A 177 -6.21 17.27 -10.85
C VAL A 177 -6.44 16.23 -9.76
N GLY A 178 -6.03 16.51 -8.51
CA GLY A 178 -6.27 15.60 -7.40
C GLY A 178 -7.76 15.50 -7.07
N GLU A 179 -8.40 16.66 -6.88
CA GLU A 179 -9.85 16.71 -6.60
C GLU A 179 -10.69 16.09 -7.74
N GLU A 180 -10.32 16.36 -9.00
CA GLU A 180 -10.99 15.78 -10.17
C GLU A 180 -10.79 14.26 -10.26
N PHE A 181 -9.61 13.77 -9.91
CA PHE A 181 -9.32 12.34 -9.85
C PHE A 181 -10.14 11.66 -8.75
N ASP A 182 -10.14 12.23 -7.54
CA ASP A 182 -10.89 11.70 -6.40
C ASP A 182 -12.39 11.65 -6.72
N ASN A 183 -12.95 12.75 -7.24
CA ASN A 183 -14.36 12.81 -7.65
C ASN A 183 -14.70 11.76 -8.73
N TYR A 184 -13.82 11.57 -9.71
CA TYR A 184 -13.99 10.53 -10.72
C TYR A 184 -13.94 9.13 -10.10
N TRP A 185 -12.97 8.88 -9.24
CA TRP A 185 -12.77 7.58 -8.58
C TRP A 185 -13.96 7.20 -7.72
N GLU A 186 -14.45 8.13 -6.91
CA GLU A 186 -15.66 7.99 -6.09
C GLU A 186 -16.89 7.68 -6.95
N ALA A 187 -17.08 8.41 -8.05
CA ALA A 187 -18.19 8.19 -8.96
C ALA A 187 -18.15 6.79 -9.61
N GLN A 188 -16.96 6.35 -10.03
CA GLN A 188 -16.76 5.01 -10.60
C GLN A 188 -16.94 3.92 -9.53
N ARG A 189 -16.52 4.16 -8.29
CA ARG A 189 -16.75 3.23 -7.17
C ARG A 189 -18.24 3.04 -6.92
N ILE A 190 -19.01 4.13 -6.79
CA ILE A 190 -20.46 4.08 -6.58
C ILE A 190 -21.15 3.34 -7.73
N GLN A 191 -20.73 3.60 -8.97
CA GLN A 191 -21.25 2.90 -10.15
C GLN A 191 -20.95 1.39 -10.10
N ALA A 192 -19.75 1.01 -9.70
CA ALA A 192 -19.32 -0.38 -9.59
C ALA A 192 -20.07 -1.13 -8.48
N ILE A 193 -20.30 -0.52 -7.31
CA ILE A 193 -21.13 -1.11 -6.24
C ILE A 193 -22.55 -1.38 -6.75
N LYS A 194 -23.15 -0.40 -7.43
CA LYS A 194 -24.49 -0.53 -8.00
C LYS A 194 -24.56 -1.64 -9.04
N ALA A 195 -23.57 -1.73 -9.94
CA ALA A 195 -23.49 -2.78 -10.94
C ALA A 195 -23.34 -4.16 -10.29
N LEU A 196 -22.46 -4.31 -9.30
CA LEU A 196 -22.26 -5.55 -8.56
C LEU A 196 -23.54 -6.01 -7.85
N SER A 197 -24.24 -5.08 -7.19
CA SER A 197 -25.52 -5.35 -6.54
C SER A 197 -26.57 -5.82 -7.54
N GLN A 198 -26.68 -5.19 -8.71
CA GLN A 198 -27.65 -5.55 -9.74
C GLN A 198 -27.33 -6.89 -10.43
N ASP A 199 -26.07 -7.11 -10.79
CA ASP A 199 -25.63 -8.29 -11.53
C ASP A 199 -25.75 -9.57 -10.70
N GLU A 200 -25.51 -9.47 -9.39
CA GLU A 200 -25.53 -10.62 -8.48
C GLU A 200 -26.80 -10.69 -7.63
N GLY A 201 -27.71 -9.70 -7.73
CA GLY A 201 -28.94 -9.64 -6.94
C GLY A 201 -28.66 -9.53 -5.44
N LEU A 202 -27.80 -8.58 -5.06
CA LEU A 202 -27.38 -8.34 -3.68
C LEU A 202 -28.15 -7.15 -3.10
N GLU A 203 -28.57 -7.25 -1.84
CA GLU A 203 -29.09 -6.13 -1.10
C GLU A 203 -28.00 -5.06 -0.90
N ALA A 204 -28.23 -3.86 -1.41
CA ALA A 204 -27.26 -2.75 -1.36
C ALA A 204 -26.74 -2.49 0.06
N SER A 205 -27.64 -2.44 1.06
CA SER A 205 -27.27 -2.18 2.46
C SER A 205 -26.41 -3.30 3.07
N GLY A 206 -26.55 -4.52 2.58
CA GLY A 206 -25.75 -5.68 2.99
C GLY A 206 -24.37 -5.68 2.32
N LEU A 207 -24.32 -5.32 1.03
CA LEU A 207 -23.07 -5.19 0.29
C LEU A 207 -22.18 -4.08 0.86
N ASP A 208 -22.74 -2.91 1.16
CA ASP A 208 -22.00 -1.80 1.77
C ASP A 208 -21.33 -2.22 3.08
N LYS A 209 -22.08 -2.88 3.98
CA LYS A 209 -21.54 -3.39 5.25
C LYS A 209 -20.45 -4.44 5.06
N LEU A 210 -20.60 -5.33 4.07
CA LEU A 210 -19.58 -6.33 3.77
C LEU A 210 -18.28 -5.68 3.27
N LEU A 211 -18.39 -4.66 2.43
CA LEU A 211 -17.25 -3.91 1.93
C LEU A 211 -16.55 -3.13 3.05
N GLU A 212 -17.30 -2.43 3.91
CA GLU A 212 -16.76 -1.73 5.09
C GLU A 212 -16.05 -2.71 6.04
N GLN A 213 -16.66 -3.86 6.32
CA GLN A 213 -16.07 -4.87 7.18
C GLN A 213 -14.80 -5.46 6.57
N TYR A 214 -14.79 -5.74 5.27
CA TYR A 214 -13.57 -6.20 4.59
C TYR A 214 -12.51 -5.12 4.70
N GLN A 215 -12.79 -3.88 4.31
CA GLN A 215 -11.83 -2.77 4.38
C GLN A 215 -11.19 -2.65 5.78
N PHE A 216 -11.99 -2.73 6.85
CA PHE A 216 -11.48 -2.59 8.21
C PHE A 216 -10.71 -3.81 8.72
N THR A 217 -11.10 -5.03 8.32
CA THR A 217 -10.56 -6.27 8.89
C THR A 217 -9.50 -6.94 8.01
N GLY A 218 -9.43 -6.59 6.72
CA GLY A 218 -8.66 -7.30 5.70
C GLY A 218 -9.15 -8.73 5.43
N LYS A 219 -10.28 -9.15 6.01
CA LYS A 219 -10.76 -10.54 5.92
C LYS A 219 -11.82 -10.67 4.84
N THR A 220 -11.60 -11.62 3.95
CA THR A 220 -12.59 -11.99 2.94
C THR A 220 -13.90 -12.44 3.60
N PRO A 221 -15.07 -11.98 3.10
CA PRO A 221 -16.36 -12.43 3.60
C PRO A 221 -16.51 -13.94 3.55
N ILE A 222 -17.13 -14.52 4.58
CA ILE A 222 -17.49 -15.94 4.55
C ILE A 222 -18.76 -16.14 3.71
N ARG A 223 -18.91 -17.37 3.17
CA ARG A 223 -20.03 -17.72 2.28
C ARG A 223 -21.40 -17.41 2.88
N ASP A 224 -21.59 -17.66 4.17
CA ASP A 224 -22.88 -17.46 4.82
C ASP A 224 -23.28 -15.99 4.88
N ASP A 225 -22.33 -15.07 5.07
CA ASP A 225 -22.60 -13.63 5.06
C ASP A 225 -23.02 -13.17 3.66
N VAL A 226 -22.33 -13.66 2.63
CA VAL A 226 -22.65 -13.39 1.23
C VAL A 226 -24.02 -13.94 0.84
N ILE A 227 -24.34 -15.17 1.23
CA ILE A 227 -25.67 -15.75 1.02
C ILE A 227 -26.74 -14.97 1.79
N GLY A 228 -26.38 -14.39 2.95
CA GLY A 228 -27.24 -13.59 3.79
C GLY A 228 -27.75 -12.31 3.10
N ILE A 229 -26.95 -11.74 2.20
CA ILE A 229 -27.27 -10.48 1.51
C ILE A 229 -27.86 -10.68 0.10
N LEU A 230 -28.04 -11.91 -0.37
CA LEU A 230 -28.71 -12.16 -1.65
C LEU A 230 -30.22 -11.89 -1.53
N GLU A 231 -30.76 -11.09 -2.44
CA GLU A 231 -32.20 -10.81 -2.53
C GLU A 231 -33.02 -12.09 -2.70
N LYS A 232 -32.45 -13.07 -3.40
CA LYS A 232 -33.07 -14.38 -3.63
C LYS A 232 -32.12 -15.50 -3.24
N ARG A 233 -32.50 -16.27 -2.22
CA ARG A 233 -31.67 -17.37 -1.72
C ARG A 233 -31.51 -18.47 -2.79
N PRO A 234 -30.26 -18.82 -3.16
CA PRO A 234 -30.01 -19.91 -4.10
C PRO A 234 -30.30 -21.27 -3.45
N SER A 235 -30.50 -22.28 -4.31
CA SER A 235 -30.73 -23.65 -3.86
C SER A 235 -29.49 -24.21 -3.14
N LEU A 236 -29.67 -25.22 -2.29
CA LEU A 236 -28.56 -25.85 -1.53
C LEU A 236 -27.41 -26.31 -2.43
N ARG A 237 -27.71 -26.71 -3.67
CA ARG A 237 -26.71 -27.18 -4.65
C ARG A 237 -25.91 -26.03 -5.26
N GLU A 238 -26.51 -24.85 -5.43
CA GLU A 238 -25.90 -23.69 -6.09
C GLU A 238 -25.24 -22.72 -5.09
N ARG A 239 -25.60 -22.80 -3.80
CA ARG A 239 -25.11 -21.89 -2.75
C ARG A 239 -23.60 -21.71 -2.77
N ARG A 240 -22.85 -22.81 -2.86
CA ARG A 240 -21.38 -22.75 -2.86
C ARG A 240 -20.86 -21.97 -4.06
N SER A 241 -21.29 -22.32 -5.27
CA SER A 241 -20.81 -21.68 -6.51
C SER A 241 -21.23 -20.20 -6.60
N VAL A 242 -22.43 -19.85 -6.15
CA VAL A 242 -22.89 -18.46 -6.12
C VAL A 242 -22.08 -17.65 -5.11
N ALA A 243 -21.91 -18.17 -3.89
CA ALA A 243 -21.12 -17.48 -2.87
C ALA A 243 -19.67 -17.29 -3.30
N ASP A 244 -19.02 -18.33 -3.83
CA ASP A 244 -17.62 -18.25 -4.29
C ASP A 244 -17.44 -17.21 -5.40
N ARG A 245 -18.36 -17.15 -6.38
CA ARG A 245 -18.35 -16.15 -7.45
C ARG A 245 -18.52 -14.72 -6.92
N VAL A 246 -19.45 -14.52 -6.00
CA VAL A 246 -19.70 -13.17 -5.43
C VAL A 246 -18.52 -12.72 -4.58
N ILE A 247 -17.92 -13.63 -3.81
CA ILE A 247 -16.69 -13.36 -3.04
C ILE A 247 -15.56 -12.90 -3.97
N GLU A 248 -15.33 -13.61 -5.08
CA GLU A 248 -14.31 -13.25 -6.07
C GLU A 248 -14.56 -11.83 -6.63
N LYS A 249 -15.81 -11.50 -6.97
CA LYS A 249 -16.16 -10.15 -7.44
C LYS A 249 -15.95 -9.07 -6.37
N ILE A 250 -16.24 -9.38 -5.10
CA ILE A 250 -16.00 -8.46 -3.97
C ILE A 250 -14.48 -8.25 -3.78
N GLN A 251 -13.67 -9.31 -3.88
CA GLN A 251 -12.21 -9.20 -3.80
C GLN A 251 -11.65 -8.31 -4.91
N ILE A 252 -12.04 -8.55 -6.16
CA ILE A 252 -11.62 -7.71 -7.31
C ILE A 252 -12.03 -6.26 -7.09
N PHE A 253 -13.23 -6.01 -6.56
CA PHE A 253 -13.69 -4.66 -6.25
C PHE A 253 -12.80 -3.98 -5.19
N VAL A 254 -12.46 -4.69 -4.12
CA VAL A 254 -11.60 -4.18 -3.04
C VAL A 254 -10.18 -3.89 -3.56
N GLU A 255 -9.58 -4.82 -4.32
CA GLU A 255 -8.27 -4.63 -4.95
C GLU A 255 -8.23 -3.44 -5.91
N THR A 256 -9.35 -3.13 -6.56
CA THR A 256 -9.47 -2.03 -7.53
C THR A 256 -9.71 -0.68 -6.83
N PHE A 257 -10.69 -0.60 -5.93
CA PHE A 257 -11.20 0.69 -5.43
C PHE A 257 -10.78 1.03 -4.01
N ILE A 258 -10.21 0.10 -3.24
CA ILE A 258 -9.97 0.27 -1.80
C ILE A 258 -8.47 0.10 -1.47
N GLU A 259 -7.83 -0.98 -1.91
CA GLU A 259 -6.44 -1.24 -1.55
C GLU A 259 -5.45 -0.28 -2.24
N GLY A 260 -4.56 0.37 -1.48
CA GLY A 260 -3.46 1.17 -2.05
C GLY A 260 -3.91 2.44 -2.78
N VAL A 261 -5.08 2.98 -2.39
CA VAL A 261 -5.61 4.27 -2.87
C VAL A 261 -5.13 5.44 -2.00
N ASP A 262 -4.60 5.15 -0.81
CA ASP A 262 -3.95 6.12 0.10
C ASP A 262 -2.62 6.64 -0.49
#